data_AF-A0A3B9HDP1-F1
#
_entry.id   AF-A0A3B9HDP1-F1
#
_cell.length_a   1.000
_cell.length_b   1.000
_cell.length_c   1.000
_cell.angle_alpha   90.00
_cell.angle_beta   90.00
_cell.angle_gamma   90.00
#
_symmetry.space_group_name_H-M   'P 1'
#
loop_
_entity.id
_entity.type
_entity.pdbx_description
1 polymer ?
#
loop_
_entity_poly.entity_id
_entity_poly.type
_entity_poly.pdbx_seq_one_letter_code
_entity_poly.pdbx_strand_id
1 'polypeptide(L)'
;PVQLKTGERADVPITVGEEFIRSSKPKQIMLVINCAHLADGDELAIKLNHRKLSPLLHEGSQINVPVEANWLDLGKNQVEVTVAKGEVTLEAIEIEVVY
;
A
#
# COMPACT_ATOMS: atom_id res chain seq x y z
N PRO A 1 -13.50 -2.07 -4.83
CA PRO A 1 -12.57 -2.99 -5.50
C PRO A 1 -12.20 -2.48 -6.90
N VAL A 2 -10.92 -2.62 -7.29
CA VAL A 2 -10.39 -2.23 -8.60
C VAL A 2 -9.61 -3.42 -9.16
N GLN A 3 -10.01 -3.87 -10.34
CA GLN A 3 -9.29 -4.92 -11.08
C GLN A 3 -8.25 -4.26 -11.97
N LEU A 4 -7.02 -4.80 -11.94
CA LEU A 4 -5.89 -4.33 -12.72
C LEU A 4 -5.24 -5.50 -13.44
N LYS A 5 -4.92 -5.29 -14.72
CA LYS A 5 -4.18 -6.23 -15.56
C LYS A 5 -2.79 -5.69 -15.85
N THR A 6 -1.96 -6.56 -16.41
CA THR A 6 -0.60 -6.20 -16.86
C THR A 6 -0.59 -4.90 -17.65
N GLY A 7 0.24 -3.94 -17.19
CA GLY A 7 0.36 -2.60 -17.76
C GLY A 7 -0.60 -1.56 -17.19
N GLU A 8 -1.61 -1.97 -16.42
CA GLU A 8 -2.57 -1.06 -15.81
C GLU A 8 -2.09 -0.52 -14.46
N ARG A 9 -2.65 0.62 -14.08
CA ARG A 9 -2.34 1.36 -12.86
C ARG A 9 -3.61 1.83 -12.17
N ALA A 10 -3.62 1.74 -10.84
CA ALA A 10 -4.59 2.42 -9.99
C ALA A 10 -3.89 3.49 -9.15
N ASP A 11 -4.57 4.62 -9.00
CA ASP A 11 -4.21 5.71 -8.10
C ASP A 11 -5.24 5.78 -6.97
N VAL A 12 -4.83 5.35 -5.77
CA VAL A 12 -5.69 5.29 -4.60
C VAL A 12 -5.25 6.34 -3.57
N PRO A 13 -6.06 7.39 -3.35
CA PRO A 13 -5.78 8.34 -2.28
C PRO A 13 -6.14 7.73 -0.92
N ILE A 14 -5.28 7.93 0.08
CA ILE A 14 -5.49 7.53 1.47
C ILE A 14 -5.31 8.74 2.39
N THR A 15 -5.99 8.75 3.53
CA THR A 15 -5.91 9.86 4.49
C THR A 15 -5.28 9.40 5.80
N VAL A 16 -4.21 10.08 6.21
CA VAL A 16 -3.57 9.90 7.52
C VAL A 16 -4.04 11.02 8.45
N GLY A 17 -4.66 10.66 9.57
CA GLY A 17 -5.19 11.62 10.55
C GLY A 17 -4.14 12.20 11.49
N GLU A 18 -4.50 13.27 12.21
CA GLU A 18 -3.61 13.96 13.15
C GLU A 18 -3.16 13.10 14.34
N GLU A 19 -3.91 12.04 14.65
CA GLU A 19 -3.56 11.07 15.70
C GLU A 19 -2.22 10.40 15.44
N PHE A 20 -1.83 10.28 14.16
CA PHE A 20 -0.54 9.77 13.70
C PHE A 20 0.66 10.54 14.27
N ILE A 21 0.50 11.84 14.51
CA ILE A 21 1.58 12.73 14.95
C ILE A 21 1.51 13.06 16.45
N ARG A 22 0.35 12.83 17.09
CA ARG A 22 0.04 13.38 18.42
C ARG A 22 0.42 12.48 19.59
N SER A 23 0.54 11.16 19.40
CA SER A 23 0.58 10.23 20.54
C SER A 23 1.61 9.11 20.34
N SER A 24 2.76 9.19 21.01
CA SER A 24 3.86 8.20 20.98
C SER A 24 4.47 7.90 19.60
N LYS A 25 5.77 7.62 19.54
CA LYS A 25 6.38 7.15 18.29
C LYS A 25 5.81 5.75 17.99
N PRO A 26 5.12 5.54 16.85
CA PRO A 26 4.64 4.22 16.50
C PRO A 26 5.81 3.24 16.44
N LYS A 27 5.63 2.04 16.97
CA LYS A 27 6.61 0.95 16.87
C LYS A 27 6.75 0.48 15.43
N GLN A 28 5.64 0.48 14.70
CA GLN A 28 5.56 -0.01 13.34
C GLN A 28 4.43 0.69 12.59
N ILE A 29 4.68 1.00 11.32
CA ILE A 29 3.67 1.49 10.38
C ILE A 29 3.74 0.60 9.14
N MET A 30 2.60 0.11 8.69
CA MET A 30 2.50 -0.70 7.48
C MET A 30 1.49 -0.13 6.52
N LEU A 31 1.84 -0.13 5.25
CA LEU A 31 0.87 -0.07 4.17
C LEU A 31 0.39 -1.49 3.89
N VAL A 32 -0.91 -1.72 4.04
CA VAL A 32 -1.57 -3.00 3.79
C VAL A 32 -2.45 -2.87 2.56
N ILE A 33 -2.26 -3.75 1.59
CA ILE A 33 -3.06 -3.82 0.37
C ILE A 33 -3.74 -5.19 0.35
N ASN A 34 -5.07 -5.17 0.43
CA ASN A 34 -5.90 -6.37 0.33
C ASN A 34 -6.19 -6.69 -1.14
N CYS A 35 -5.91 -7.92 -1.55
CA CYS A 35 -6.06 -8.42 -2.91
C CYS A 35 -6.93 -9.69 -2.95
N ALA A 36 -8.09 -9.66 -3.63
CA ALA A 36 -8.94 -10.85 -3.77
C ALA A 36 -8.34 -11.94 -4.67
N HIS A 37 -7.57 -11.52 -5.66
CA HIS A 37 -6.88 -12.40 -6.61
C HIS A 37 -5.47 -11.89 -6.75
N LEU A 38 -4.51 -12.61 -6.18
CA LEU A 38 -3.09 -12.39 -6.36
C LEU A 38 -2.47 -13.78 -6.52
N ALA A 39 -2.01 -14.10 -7.72
CA ALA A 39 -1.43 -15.40 -8.02
C ALA A 39 0.08 -15.41 -7.75
N ASP A 40 0.61 -16.61 -7.45
CA ASP A 40 2.05 -16.83 -7.36
C ASP A 40 2.70 -16.52 -8.73
N GLY A 41 3.53 -15.47 -8.76
CA GLY A 41 4.21 -15.00 -9.97
C GLY A 41 3.63 -13.72 -10.59
N ASP A 42 2.57 -13.15 -10.02
CA ASP A 42 2.15 -11.79 -10.33
C ASP A 42 3.19 -10.79 -9.80
N GLU A 43 3.49 -9.77 -10.61
CA GLU A 43 4.47 -8.76 -10.28
C GLU A 43 3.80 -7.39 -10.15
N LEU A 44 3.99 -6.76 -8.99
CA LEU A 44 3.41 -5.47 -8.67
C LEU A 44 4.51 -4.45 -8.36
N ALA A 45 4.27 -3.22 -8.76
CA ALA A 45 5.06 -2.07 -8.34
C ALA A 45 4.15 -1.12 -7.56
N ILE A 46 4.52 -0.84 -6.31
CA ILE A 46 3.78 0.06 -5.43
C ILE A 46 4.61 1.30 -5.16
N LYS A 47 3.97 2.46 -5.20
CA LYS A 47 4.55 3.73 -4.78
C LYS A 47 3.65 4.41 -3.76
N LEU A 48 4.27 5.11 -2.81
CA LEU A 48 3.61 6.01 -1.87
C LEU A 48 4.22 7.39 -2.04
N ASN A 49 3.41 8.40 -2.34
CA ASN A 49 3.87 9.78 -2.58
C ASN A 49 5.07 9.83 -3.54
N HIS A 50 4.96 9.12 -4.68
CA HIS A 50 5.99 8.94 -5.71
C HIS A 50 7.25 8.15 -5.31
N ARG A 51 7.37 7.72 -4.04
CA ARG A 51 8.44 6.85 -3.57
C ARG A 51 8.09 5.39 -3.87
N LYS A 52 8.93 4.70 -4.65
CA LYS A 52 8.81 3.25 -4.86
C LYS A 52 9.04 2.52 -3.54
N LEU A 53 8.13 1.61 -3.22
CA LEU A 53 8.23 0.78 -2.03
C LEU A 53 8.76 -0.61 -2.39
N SER A 54 9.69 -1.10 -1.57
CA SER A 54 10.28 -2.43 -1.67
C SER A 54 11.03 -2.78 -0.37
N PRO A 55 11.08 -4.06 0.03
CA PRO A 55 10.42 -5.21 -0.57
C PRO A 55 8.90 -5.23 -0.32
N LEU A 56 8.17 -5.95 -1.17
CA LEU A 56 6.75 -6.24 -0.97
C LEU A 56 6.64 -7.59 -0.24
N LEU A 57 6.00 -7.63 0.93
CA LEU A 57 5.81 -8.86 1.69
C LEU A 57 4.44 -9.42 1.33
N HIS A 58 4.41 -10.63 0.78
CA HIS A 58 3.18 -11.30 0.37
C HIS A 58 2.73 -12.26 1.48
N GLU A 59 1.54 -12.04 2.01
CA GLU A 59 0.93 -12.87 3.06
C GLU A 59 -0.49 -13.27 2.62
N GLY A 60 -0.57 -14.39 1.89
CA GLY A 60 -1.83 -14.86 1.32
C GLY A 60 -2.42 -13.83 0.33
N SER A 61 -3.59 -13.28 0.67
CA SER A 61 -4.30 -12.27 -0.10
C SER A 61 -3.86 -10.83 0.22
N GLN A 62 -2.81 -10.64 1.02
CA GLN A 62 -2.34 -9.32 1.44
C GLN A 62 -0.92 -9.03 0.95
N ILE A 63 -0.69 -7.75 0.64
CA ILE A 63 0.65 -7.21 0.42
C ILE A 63 0.92 -6.22 1.53
N ASN A 64 1.93 -6.53 2.34
CA ASN A 64 2.35 -5.75 3.48
C ASN A 64 3.67 -5.06 3.17
N VAL A 65 3.74 -3.76 3.44
CA VAL A 65 4.91 -2.94 3.15
C VAL A 65 5.21 -2.05 4.34
N PRO A 66 6.36 -2.22 5.02
CA PRO A 66 6.78 -1.32 6.07
C PRO A 66 6.97 0.10 5.51
N VAL A 67 6.44 1.10 6.22
CA VAL A 67 6.59 2.51 5.86
C VAL A 67 7.15 3.31 7.03
N GLU A 68 7.96 4.32 6.73
CA GLU A 68 8.46 5.25 7.75
C GLU A 68 7.51 6.44 7.90
N ALA A 69 7.46 7.01 9.10
CA ALA A 69 6.55 8.13 9.37
C ALA A 69 6.82 9.39 8.55
N ASN A 70 8.08 9.63 8.19
CA ASN A 70 8.51 10.74 7.33
C ASN A 70 8.15 10.54 5.84
N TRP A 71 7.60 9.39 5.45
CA TRP A 71 7.12 9.16 4.07
C TRP A 71 5.64 9.50 3.90
N LEU A 72 4.94 9.69 5.03
CA LEU A 72 3.54 10.03 5.08
C LEU A 72 3.36 11.52 5.36
N ASP A 73 2.50 12.15 4.59
CA ASP A 73 2.01 13.49 4.84
C ASP A 73 0.79 13.44 5.75
N LEU A 74 0.64 14.46 6.60
CA LEU A 74 -0.62 14.64 7.32
C LEU A 74 -1.73 14.94 6.31
N GLY A 75 -2.84 14.21 6.39
CA GLY A 75 -3.93 14.31 5.44
C GLY A 75 -3.74 13.37 4.25
N LYS A 76 -3.89 13.90 3.02
CA LYS A 76 -3.98 13.08 1.81
C LYS A 76 -2.60 12.59 1.36
N ASN A 77 -2.49 11.29 1.20
CA ASN A 77 -1.35 10.58 0.60
C ASN A 77 -1.82 9.84 -0.64
N GLN A 78 -0.89 9.58 -1.57
CA GLN A 78 -1.21 8.91 -2.82
C GLN A 78 -0.50 7.56 -2.90
N VAL A 79 -1.27 6.49 -3.04
CA VAL A 79 -0.75 5.16 -3.36
C VAL A 79 -0.94 4.91 -4.84
N GLU A 80 0.13 4.55 -5.53
CA GLU A 80 0.10 4.15 -6.93
C GLU A 80 0.41 2.65 -6.98
N VAL A 81 -0.50 1.86 -7.55
CA VAL A 81 -0.30 0.41 -7.75
C VAL A 81 -0.25 0.15 -9.25
N THR A 82 0.80 -0.50 -9.73
CA THR A 82 0.98 -0.86 -11.13
C THR A 82 1.23 -2.36 -11.25
N VAL A 83 0.54 -3.02 -12.17
CA VAL A 83 0.74 -4.46 -12.45
C VAL A 83 1.78 -4.60 -13.54
N ALA A 84 2.96 -5.08 -13.19
CA ALA A 84 4.03 -5.37 -14.15
C ALA A 84 3.76 -6.69 -14.90
N LYS A 85 3.15 -7.67 -14.23
CA LYS A 85 2.78 -8.96 -14.81
C LYS A 85 1.62 -9.58 -14.03
N GLY A 86 0.70 -10.20 -14.74
CA GLY A 86 -0.46 -10.86 -14.14
C GLY A 86 -1.72 -10.02 -14.10
N GLU A 87 -2.59 -10.34 -13.16
CA GLU A 87 -3.88 -9.70 -12.92
C GLU A 87 -4.20 -9.70 -11.43
N VAL A 88 -4.52 -8.54 -10.86
CA VAL A 88 -4.83 -8.37 -9.44
C VAL A 88 -6.16 -7.65 -9.24
N THR A 89 -6.94 -8.06 -8.24
CA THR A 89 -8.11 -7.30 -7.78
C THR A 89 -7.81 -6.68 -6.43
N LEU A 90 -7.58 -5.36 -6.42
CA LEU A 90 -7.39 -4.57 -5.20
C LEU A 90 -8.74 -4.36 -4.51
N GLU A 91 -8.87 -4.79 -3.27
CA GLU A 91 -10.11 -4.62 -2.49
C GLU A 91 -10.07 -3.38 -1.62
N ALA A 92 -8.97 -3.21 -0.88
CA ALA A 92 -8.76 -2.12 0.06
C ALA A 92 -7.26 -1.80 0.20
N ILE A 93 -6.96 -0.55 0.58
CA ILE A 93 -5.61 -0.07 0.88
C ILE A 93 -5.70 0.73 2.18
N GLU A 94 -4.88 0.37 3.16
CA GLU A 94 -4.96 0.91 4.51
C GLU A 94 -3.56 1.18 5.08
N ILE A 95 -3.49 2.10 6.03
CA ILE A 95 -2.30 2.31 6.87
C ILE A 95 -2.59 1.74 8.24
N GLU A 96 -1.86 0.71 8.60
CA GLU A 96 -1.88 0.16 9.95
C GLU A 96 -0.77 0.78 10.78
N VAL A 97 -1.10 1.22 11.99
CA VAL A 97 -0.18 1.85 12.94
C VAL A 97 -0.21 1.06 14.24
N VAL A 98 0.95 0.59 14.68
CA VAL A 98 1.12 -0.17 15.92
C VAL A 98 1.93 0.66 16.91
N TYR A 99 1.42 0.81 18.15
CA TYR A 99 2.04 1.57 19.25
C TYR A 99 2.77 0.69 20.27
#